data_AF-A0A3D2QRX3-F1
#
_entry.id   AF-A0A3D2QRX3-F1
#
_cell.length_a   1.000
_cell.length_b   1.000
_cell.length_c   1.000
_cell.angle_alpha   90.00
_cell.angle_beta   90.00
_cell.angle_gamma   90.00
#
_symmetry.space_group_name_H-M   'P 1'
#
loop_
_entity.id
_entity.type
_entity.pdbx_description
1 polymer ?
#
loop_
_entity_poly.entity_id
_entity_poly.type
_entity_poly.pdbx_seq_one_letter_code
_entity_poly.pdbx_strand_id
1 'polypeptide(L)'
;TYFTPGKALPFHCTGLGKVLTCEMPEPQLDELIAKKGLKSFTSRTITDPARLKEELKQVKADQIARDRNEYILKDNCNAAPIRGRDGRIIAAISLSAFENYMSISEIEDTIPAVQDTARKISYMAGYHSGLM
;
A
#
# COMPACT_ATOMS: atom_id res chain seq x y z
N THR A 1 16.95 0.25 12.48
CA THR A 1 15.46 0.29 12.42
C THR A 1 15.04 0.51 10.98
N TYR A 2 14.43 -0.48 10.32
CA TYR A 2 14.09 -0.39 8.88
C TYR A 2 13.07 0.72 8.59
N PHE A 3 12.19 1.00 9.55
CA PHE A 3 11.15 2.02 9.49
C PHE A 3 11.30 2.99 10.65
N THR A 4 11.49 4.27 10.34
CA THR A 4 11.56 5.36 11.31
C THR A 4 10.66 6.49 10.83
N PRO A 5 9.97 7.22 11.72
CA PRO A 5 9.21 8.39 11.33
C PRO A 5 10.05 9.36 10.47
N GLY A 6 9.45 9.90 9.42
CA GLY A 6 10.10 10.80 8.47
C GLY A 6 10.87 10.12 7.32
N LYS A 7 11.02 8.79 7.33
CA LYS A 7 11.67 8.06 6.23
C LYS A 7 10.74 7.95 5.02
N ALA A 8 11.24 8.34 3.84
CA ALA A 8 10.55 8.11 2.57
C ALA A 8 10.73 6.66 2.11
N LEU A 9 9.64 6.03 1.66
CA LEU A 9 9.61 4.66 1.16
C LEU A 9 9.30 4.64 -0.35
N PRO A 10 9.77 3.62 -1.11
CA PRO A 10 9.45 3.51 -2.53
C PRO A 10 7.95 3.27 -2.76
N PHE A 11 7.39 3.97 -3.73
CA PHE A 11 5.96 3.89 -4.01
C PHE A 11 5.54 2.56 -4.63
N HIS A 12 6.41 1.93 -5.43
CA HIS A 12 6.03 0.79 -6.27
C HIS A 12 6.13 -0.56 -5.57
N CYS A 13 6.88 -0.65 -4.47
CA CYS A 13 7.19 -1.93 -3.82
C CYS A 13 6.92 -1.95 -2.32
N THR A 14 6.20 -0.95 -1.79
CA THR A 14 5.68 -0.98 -0.42
C THR A 14 4.17 -0.93 -0.45
N GLY A 15 3.52 -1.58 0.52
CA GLY A 15 2.05 -1.55 0.63
C GLY A 15 1.52 -0.11 0.73
N LEU A 16 2.15 0.72 1.57
CA LEU A 16 1.80 2.13 1.72
C LEU A 16 1.92 2.90 0.40
N GLY A 17 3.04 2.71 -0.31
CA GLY A 17 3.29 3.33 -1.61
C GLY A 17 2.22 2.99 -2.63
N LYS A 18 1.92 1.69 -2.76
CA LYS A 18 0.91 1.18 -3.69
C LYS A 18 -0.49 1.75 -3.37
N VAL A 19 -0.87 1.81 -2.09
CA VAL A 19 -2.14 2.45 -1.68
C VAL A 19 -2.18 3.91 -2.12
N LEU A 20 -1.12 4.68 -1.86
CA LEU A 20 -1.08 6.11 -2.16
C LEU A 20 -1.09 6.41 -3.66
N THR A 21 -0.69 5.47 -4.52
CA THR A 21 -0.66 5.68 -5.98
C THR A 21 -1.72 4.91 -6.76
N CYS A 22 -2.53 4.05 -6.12
CA CYS A 22 -3.50 3.20 -6.83
C CYS A 22 -4.65 3.96 -7.50
N GLU A 23 -4.96 5.18 -7.04
CA GLU A 23 -6.00 6.05 -7.62
C GLU A 23 -5.42 7.19 -8.46
N MET A 24 -4.10 7.23 -8.67
CA MET A 24 -3.49 8.24 -9.53
C MET A 24 -3.96 8.09 -10.99
N PRO A 25 -4.32 9.19 -11.69
CA PRO A 25 -4.54 9.17 -13.12
C PRO A 25 -3.30 8.63 -13.85
N GLU A 26 -3.53 7.81 -14.87
CA GLU A 26 -2.44 7.12 -15.59
C GLU A 26 -1.33 8.06 -16.09
N PRO A 27 -1.60 9.26 -16.66
CA PRO A 27 -0.54 10.19 -17.04
C PRO A 27 0.34 10.65 -15.87
N GLN A 28 -0.24 10.85 -14.68
CA GLN A 28 0.50 11.25 -13.47
C GLN A 28 1.33 10.08 -12.93
N LEU A 29 0.80 8.85 -13.01
CA LEU A 29 1.53 7.65 -12.64
C LEU A 29 2.72 7.42 -13.59
N ASP A 30 2.55 7.63 -14.89
CA ASP A 30 3.62 7.53 -15.88
C ASP A 30 4.73 8.56 -15.63
N GLU A 31 4.37 9.80 -15.31
CA GLU A 31 5.33 10.83 -14.91
C GLU A 31 6.08 10.42 -13.63
N LEU A 32 5.38 9.89 -12.64
CA LEU A 32 5.99 9.42 -11.38
C LEU A 32 6.98 8.27 -11.64
N ILE A 33 6.60 7.30 -12.47
CA ILE A 33 7.45 6.16 -12.87
C ILE A 33 8.69 6.68 -13.59
N ALA A 34 8.54 7.59 -14.56
CA ALA A 34 9.66 8.17 -15.29
C ALA A 34 10.63 8.93 -14.37
N LYS A 35 10.08 9.68 -13.38
CA LYS A 35 10.87 10.51 -12.46
C LYS A 35 11.58 9.71 -11.36
N LYS A 36 10.94 8.67 -10.83
CA LYS A 36 11.43 7.93 -9.65
C LYS A 36 12.05 6.58 -10.00
N GLY A 37 11.69 6.02 -11.16
CA GLY A 37 12.07 4.68 -11.58
C GLY A 37 11.44 3.57 -10.74
N LEU A 38 11.64 2.33 -11.18
CA LEU A 38 11.18 1.12 -10.50
C LEU A 38 12.40 0.28 -10.07
N LYS A 39 13.19 0.82 -9.15
CA LYS A 39 14.40 0.14 -8.65
C LYS A 39 14.03 -1.24 -8.06
N SER A 40 14.78 -2.27 -8.44
CA SER A 40 14.71 -3.58 -7.79
C SER A 40 15.38 -3.54 -6.41
N PHE A 41 14.66 -4.00 -5.39
CA PHE A 41 15.18 -4.19 -4.02
C PHE A 41 15.32 -5.68 -3.68
N THR A 42 14.46 -6.51 -4.26
CA THR A 42 14.46 -7.97 -4.16
C THR A 42 14.14 -8.59 -5.53
N SER A 43 14.24 -9.91 -5.62
CA SER A 43 13.80 -10.65 -6.82
C SER A 43 12.29 -10.61 -7.06
N ARG A 44 11.49 -10.16 -6.09
CA ARG A 44 10.03 -10.03 -6.20
C ARG A 44 9.57 -8.61 -6.50
N THR A 45 10.45 -7.62 -6.40
CA THR A 45 10.11 -6.23 -6.71
C THR A 45 9.53 -6.12 -8.12
N ILE A 46 8.37 -5.49 -8.25
CA ILE A 46 7.78 -5.17 -9.56
C ILE A 46 8.61 -4.06 -10.22
N THR A 47 9.32 -4.39 -11.30
CA THR A 47 10.15 -3.43 -12.06
C THR A 47 9.57 -3.07 -13.42
N ASP A 48 8.47 -3.72 -13.81
CA ASP A 48 7.77 -3.48 -15.08
C ASP A 48 6.59 -2.50 -14.88
N PRO A 49 6.52 -1.39 -15.62
CA PRO A 49 5.44 -0.40 -15.48
C PRO A 49 4.05 -0.96 -15.73
N ALA A 50 3.88 -1.86 -16.71
CA ALA A 50 2.58 -2.42 -17.04
C ALA A 50 2.08 -3.35 -15.92
N ARG A 51 2.98 -4.17 -15.35
CA ARG A 51 2.69 -5.01 -14.18
C ARG A 51 2.37 -4.17 -12.95
N LEU A 52 3.07 -3.06 -12.72
CA LEU A 52 2.75 -2.16 -11.61
C LEU A 52 1.36 -1.55 -11.80
N LYS A 53 1.02 -1.09 -13.01
CA LYS A 53 -0.32 -0.56 -13.30
C LYS A 53 -1.41 -1.60 -13.03
N GLU A 54 -1.18 -2.85 -13.40
CA GLU A 54 -2.13 -3.94 -13.13
C GLU A 54 -2.27 -4.22 -11.63
N GLU A 55 -1.15 -4.32 -10.91
CA GLU A 55 -1.14 -4.45 -9.45
C GLU A 55 -1.94 -3.31 -8.78
N LEU A 56 -1.72 -2.06 -9.20
CA LEU A 56 -2.42 -0.90 -8.65
C LEU A 56 -3.92 -0.91 -8.94
N LYS A 57 -4.37 -1.48 -10.07
CA LYS A 57 -5.81 -1.70 -10.31
C LYS A 57 -6.41 -2.69 -9.31
N GLN A 58 -5.69 -3.77 -8.99
CA GLN A 58 -6.13 -4.73 -7.98
C GLN A 58 -6.18 -4.07 -6.59
N VAL A 59 -5.16 -3.30 -6.22
CA VAL A 59 -5.16 -2.51 -4.97
C VAL A 59 -6.36 -1.57 -4.89
N LYS A 60 -6.70 -0.91 -6.00
CA LYS A 60 -7.86 -0.03 -6.08
C LYS A 60 -9.17 -0.81 -5.94
N ALA A 61 -9.28 -2.00 -6.54
CA ALA A 61 -10.49 -2.82 -6.44
C ALA A 61 -10.68 -3.37 -5.01
N ASP A 62 -9.62 -3.92 -4.43
CA ASP A 62 -9.70 -4.61 -3.14
C ASP A 62 -9.61 -3.66 -1.93
N GLN A 63 -9.19 -2.42 -2.15
CA GLN A 63 -8.90 -1.45 -1.09
C GLN A 63 -7.88 -1.96 -0.07
N ILE A 64 -6.93 -2.77 -0.54
CA ILE A 64 -5.80 -3.30 0.22
C ILE A 64 -4.61 -3.46 -0.72
N ALA A 65 -3.42 -3.05 -0.28
CA ALA A 65 -2.17 -3.37 -0.95
C ALA A 65 -1.37 -4.39 -0.17
N ARG A 66 -0.66 -5.22 -0.91
CA ARG A 66 0.25 -6.23 -0.38
C ARG A 66 1.68 -5.89 -0.79
N ASP A 67 2.59 -6.00 0.15
CA ASP A 67 4.03 -6.15 -0.10
C ASP A 67 4.39 -7.58 0.33
N ARG A 68 4.81 -8.41 -0.62
CA ARG A 68 5.20 -9.81 -0.37
C ARG A 68 6.66 -9.98 -0.69
N ASN A 69 7.51 -9.48 0.21
CA ASN A 69 8.96 -9.45 0.09
C ASN A 69 9.47 -8.58 -1.09
N GLU A 70 8.78 -7.50 -1.46
CA GLU A 70 9.13 -6.65 -2.60
C GLU A 70 10.11 -5.56 -2.23
N TYR A 71 9.99 -4.96 -1.04
CA TYR A 71 10.94 -3.94 -0.56
C TYR A 71 12.06 -4.53 0.30
N ILE A 72 11.71 -5.42 1.24
CA ILE A 72 12.67 -6.08 2.15
C ILE A 72 12.46 -7.59 2.07
N LEU A 73 13.54 -8.35 1.94
CA LEU A 73 13.47 -9.81 1.98
C LEU A 73 12.95 -10.29 3.34
N LYS A 74 12.06 -11.27 3.29
CA LYS A 74 11.32 -11.88 4.41
C LYS A 74 10.34 -10.95 5.11
N ASP A 75 10.10 -9.74 4.62
CA ASP A 75 9.11 -8.82 5.17
C ASP A 75 7.81 -8.88 4.37
N ASN A 76 6.67 -8.92 5.05
CA ASN A 76 5.35 -8.94 4.45
C ASN A 76 4.48 -7.86 5.07
N CYS A 77 3.78 -7.09 4.23
CA CYS A 77 2.92 -6.01 4.68
C CYS A 77 1.52 -6.04 4.05
N ASN A 78 0.51 -5.66 4.83
CA ASN A 78 -0.81 -5.30 4.35
C ASN A 78 -1.05 -3.82 4.61
N ALA A 79 -1.51 -3.08 3.62
CA ALA A 79 -1.80 -1.66 3.75
C ALA A 79 -3.19 -1.29 3.24
N ALA A 80 -3.88 -0.41 3.94
CA ALA A 80 -5.22 0.07 3.59
C ALA A 80 -5.26 1.61 3.47
N PRO A 81 -6.14 2.16 2.62
CA PRO A 81 -6.28 3.60 2.45
C PRO A 81 -6.98 4.25 3.64
N ILE A 82 -6.51 5.45 3.98
CA ILE A 82 -7.22 6.40 4.84
C ILE A 82 -7.76 7.50 3.95
N ARG A 83 -9.09 7.70 3.97
CA ARG A 83 -9.79 8.66 3.13
C ARG A 83 -10.09 9.95 3.88
N GLY A 84 -9.97 11.07 3.17
CA GLY A 84 -10.41 12.37 3.65
C GLY A 84 -11.89 12.62 3.36
N ARG A 85 -12.38 13.79 3.77
CA ARG A 85 -13.78 14.21 3.60
C ARG A 85 -14.28 14.15 2.15
N ASP A 86 -13.42 14.41 1.18
CA ASP A 86 -13.74 14.37 -0.25
C ASP A 86 -13.67 12.95 -0.86
N GLY A 87 -13.42 11.95 -0.02
CA GLY A 87 -13.27 10.56 -0.42
C GLY A 87 -11.93 10.22 -1.03
N ARG A 88 -11.00 11.18 -1.20
CA ARG A 88 -9.66 10.87 -1.72
C ARG A 88 -8.80 10.21 -0.66
N ILE A 89 -7.86 9.38 -1.10
CA ILE A 89 -6.82 8.81 -0.23
C ILE A 89 -5.90 9.95 0.23
N ILE A 90 -5.86 10.20 1.54
CA ILE A 90 -5.00 11.24 2.15
C ILE A 90 -3.81 10.65 2.92
N ALA A 91 -3.92 9.37 3.30
CA ALA A 91 -2.88 8.61 3.99
C ALA A 91 -3.09 7.11 3.77
N ALA A 92 -2.17 6.30 4.27
CA ALA A 92 -2.28 4.85 4.32
C ALA A 92 -1.77 4.34 5.67
N ILE A 93 -2.33 3.22 6.13
CA ILE A 93 -1.85 2.51 7.31
C ILE A 93 -1.47 1.08 6.91
N SER A 94 -0.42 0.53 7.52
CA SER A 94 0.00 -0.84 7.25
C SER A 94 0.32 -1.62 8.52
N LEU A 95 0.15 -2.93 8.44
CA LEU A 95 0.71 -3.91 9.37
C LEU A 95 1.81 -4.67 8.62
N SER A 96 2.98 -4.79 9.25
CA SER A 96 4.17 -5.42 8.67
C SER A 96 4.75 -6.42 9.66
N ALA A 97 5.17 -7.59 9.17
CA ALA A 97 5.96 -8.53 9.96
C ALA A 97 6.92 -9.33 9.08
N PHE A 98 8.03 -9.74 9.70
CA PHE A 98 8.92 -10.71 9.08
C PHE A 98 8.35 -12.13 9.18
N GLU A 99 8.68 -12.96 8.20
CA GLU A 99 8.21 -14.36 8.06
C GLU A 99 8.53 -15.25 9.28
N ASN A 100 9.53 -14.89 10.09
CA ASN A 100 9.86 -15.60 11.32
C ASN A 100 8.95 -15.25 12.52
N TYR A 101 8.14 -14.20 12.40
CA TYR A 101 7.15 -13.80 13.42
C TYR A 101 5.72 -14.11 12.99
N MET A 102 5.40 -13.94 11.71
CA MET A 102 4.09 -14.29 11.14
C MET A 102 4.29 -14.89 9.75
N SER A 103 3.65 -16.03 9.51
CA SER A 103 3.51 -16.62 8.18
C SER A 103 2.70 -15.71 7.25
N ILE A 104 2.78 -15.96 5.93
CA ILE A 104 1.98 -15.21 4.94
C ILE A 104 0.48 -15.36 5.22
N SER A 105 0.02 -16.54 5.64
CA SER A 105 -1.40 -16.75 5.97
C SER A 105 -1.82 -15.91 7.17
N GLU A 106 -1.04 -15.92 8.25
CA GLU A 106 -1.34 -15.12 9.45
C GLU A 106 -1.33 -13.62 9.13
N ILE A 107 -0.44 -13.18 8.23
CA ILE A 107 -0.45 -11.80 7.74
C ILE A 107 -1.72 -11.53 6.94
N GLU A 108 -2.11 -12.36 5.97
CA GLU A 108 -3.38 -12.18 5.23
C GLU A 108 -4.59 -12.11 6.16
N ASP A 109 -4.62 -12.90 7.24
CA ASP A 109 -5.70 -12.89 8.23
C ASP A 109 -5.83 -11.54 8.97
N THR A 110 -4.82 -10.67 8.90
CA THR A 110 -4.89 -9.30 9.46
C THR A 110 -5.65 -8.30 8.58
N ILE A 111 -5.94 -8.62 7.31
CA ILE A 111 -6.57 -7.68 6.36
C ILE A 111 -7.85 -7.06 6.91
N PRO A 112 -8.81 -7.83 7.47
CA PRO A 112 -10.03 -7.24 8.02
C PRO A 112 -9.74 -6.21 9.12
N ALA A 113 -8.77 -6.47 9.99
CA ALA A 113 -8.39 -5.55 11.07
C ALA A 113 -7.69 -4.29 10.55
N VAL A 114 -6.82 -4.42 9.55
CA VAL A 114 -6.14 -3.28 8.91
C VAL A 114 -7.15 -2.38 8.20
N GLN A 115 -8.08 -2.96 7.41
CA GLN A 115 -9.14 -2.22 6.74
C GLN A 115 -10.08 -1.54 7.72
N ASP A 116 -10.50 -2.24 8.79
CA ASP A 116 -11.35 -1.67 9.83
C ASP A 116 -10.70 -0.47 10.53
N THR A 117 -9.41 -0.60 10.85
CA THR A 117 -8.62 0.49 11.41
C THR A 117 -8.56 1.68 10.45
N ALA A 118 -8.29 1.44 9.17
CA ALA A 118 -8.27 2.49 8.15
C ALA A 118 -9.63 3.20 8.03
N ARG A 119 -10.75 2.46 8.05
CA ARG A 119 -12.11 3.03 8.05
C ARG A 119 -12.37 3.92 9.26
N LYS A 120 -12.01 3.46 10.46
CA LYS A 120 -12.15 4.25 11.70
C LYS A 120 -11.36 5.55 11.64
N ILE A 121 -10.12 5.50 11.13
CA ILE A 121 -9.31 6.72 10.95
C ILE A 121 -9.92 7.62 9.88
N SER A 122 -10.42 7.06 8.78
CA SER A 122 -11.10 7.81 7.72
C SER A 122 -12.34 8.54 8.26
N TYR A 123 -13.13 7.86 9.10
CA TYR A 123 -14.28 8.47 9.78
C TYR A 123 -13.88 9.67 10.63
N MET A 124 -12.82 9.53 11.44
CA MET A 124 -12.27 10.64 12.22
C MET A 124 -11.71 11.78 11.33
N ALA A 125 -11.23 11.46 10.14
CA ALA A 125 -10.79 12.43 9.14
C ALA A 125 -11.95 13.08 8.34
N GLY A 126 -13.20 12.73 8.66
CA GLY A 126 -14.41 13.31 8.09
C GLY A 126 -14.95 12.58 6.85
N TYR A 127 -14.50 11.36 6.57
CA TYR A 127 -15.05 10.48 5.54
C TYR A 127 -16.22 9.65 6.11
N HIS A 128 -17.45 9.98 5.72
CA HIS A 128 -18.66 9.39 6.31
C HIS A 128 -19.40 8.42 5.40
N SER A 129 -18.95 8.19 4.15
CA SER A 129 -19.60 7.20 3.28
C SER A 129 -19.11 5.80 3.63
N GLY A 130 -20.02 4.96 4.13
CA GLY A 130 -19.73 3.57 4.54
C GLY A 130 -20.27 3.18 5.92
N LEU A 131 -20.92 4.10 6.64
CA LEU A 131 -21.79 3.78 7.77
C LEU A 131 -23.25 3.77 7.30
N MET A 132 -23.62 2.73 6.58
CA MET A 132 -25.02 2.33 6.43
C MET A 132 -25.12 0.85 6.77
#